data_AF-X0Z3H7-F1
#
_entry.id   AF-X0Z3H7-F1
#
_cell.length_a   1.000
_cell.length_b   1.000
_cell.length_c   1.000
_cell.angle_alpha   90.00
_cell.angle_beta   90.00
_cell.angle_gamma   90.00
#
_symmetry.space_group_name_H-M   'P 1'
#
loop_
_entity.id
_entity.type
_entity.pdbx_description
1 polymer ?
#
loop_
_entity_poly.entity_id
_entity_poly.type
_entity_poly.pdbx_seq_one_letter_code
_entity_poly.pdbx_strand_id
1 'polypeptide(L)'
;MIDLNKQDSIKRMLTSISARRGGVLSESTKKTFFIYIKRFCEFLGMTPDELIKERMSDWKSDDIFTRRRHEEKLMEFAQYLRKEGYTSNTVSTAVGAVRSLYRTNYLPMTEVNIPSGRPVRVYKVPSKEDLAQVIGMAHIPWHRAFMTLTKDCGISLQDMLTLKLEDGSPIYGSVKQQIKNGQVPIHLQIVREKTQFTYDTFLGEDSFEILNDVVFPRIGRLFPYTDSPIQDSMKALGNELGWKSFTPYSLRKFFRTQLP
;
A
#
# COMPACT_ATOMS: atom_id res chain seq x y z
N MET A 1 -2.48 35.74 -15.45
CA MET A 1 -2.01 34.45 -14.87
C MET A 1 -1.69 34.70 -13.40
N ILE A 2 -2.26 33.93 -12.47
CA ILE A 2 -2.05 34.14 -11.02
C ILE A 2 -0.60 33.78 -10.65
N ASP A 3 0.15 34.75 -10.14
CA ASP A 3 1.51 34.53 -9.62
C ASP A 3 1.46 34.11 -8.15
N LEU A 4 1.45 32.80 -7.93
CA LEU A 4 1.36 32.21 -6.59
C LEU A 4 2.54 32.57 -5.68
N ASN A 5 3.72 32.89 -6.22
CA ASN A 5 4.90 33.18 -5.39
C ASN A 5 4.78 34.51 -4.64
N LYS A 6 3.92 35.43 -5.13
CA LYS A 6 3.72 36.74 -4.52
C LYS A 6 2.69 36.72 -3.39
N GLN A 7 1.92 35.64 -3.25
CA GLN A 7 0.82 35.51 -2.30
C GLN A 7 1.33 35.15 -0.90
N ASP A 8 0.88 35.88 0.12
CA ASP A 8 1.37 35.69 1.49
C ASP A 8 0.86 34.40 2.12
N SER A 9 -0.35 33.97 1.75
CA SER A 9 -0.90 32.67 2.14
C SER A 9 -0.07 31.49 1.63
N ILE A 10 0.53 31.61 0.44
CA ILE A 10 1.41 30.60 -0.15
C ILE A 10 2.76 30.59 0.56
N LYS A 11 3.35 31.76 0.83
CA LYS A 11 4.60 31.87 1.60
C LYS A 11 4.45 31.21 2.97
N ARG A 12 3.37 31.54 3.71
CA ARG A 12 3.03 30.93 5.00
C ARG A 12 2.92 29.41 4.90
N MET A 13 2.23 28.91 3.87
CA MET A 13 2.08 27.48 3.64
C MET A 13 3.45 26.79 3.44
N LEU A 14 4.30 27.32 2.55
CA LEU A 14 5.60 26.72 2.26
C LEU A 14 6.54 26.73 3.47
N THR A 15 6.56 27.82 4.24
CA THR A 15 7.33 27.92 5.48
C THR A 15 6.84 26.91 6.50
N SER A 16 5.53 26.79 6.70
CA SER A 16 4.93 25.84 7.65
C SER A 16 5.24 24.38 7.29
N ILE A 17 5.18 24.04 6.00
CA ILE A 17 5.48 22.68 5.53
C ILE A 17 6.97 22.35 5.70
N SER A 18 7.87 23.27 5.35
CA SER A 18 9.31 23.08 5.51
C SER A 18 9.68 22.87 6.99
N ALA A 19 9.12 23.69 7.89
CA ALA A 19 9.33 23.57 9.33
C ALA A 19 8.88 22.21 9.88
N ARG A 20 7.71 21.71 9.47
CA ARG A 20 7.18 20.40 9.90
C ARG A 20 8.01 19.21 9.41
N ARG A 21 8.69 19.35 8.26
CA ARG A 21 9.48 18.27 7.66
C ARG A 21 10.94 18.26 8.14
N GLY A 22 11.38 19.26 8.91
CA GLY A 22 12.76 19.36 9.36
C GLY A 22 13.77 19.57 8.22
N GLY A 23 13.34 20.17 7.10
CA GLY A 23 14.18 20.36 5.92
C GLY A 23 13.51 21.12 4.78
N VAL A 24 14.28 21.41 3.73
CA VAL A 24 13.80 22.12 2.53
C VAL A 24 12.77 21.26 1.79
N LEU A 25 11.63 21.86 1.45
CA LEU A 25 10.60 21.20 0.66
C LEU A 25 11.13 20.82 -0.72
N SER A 26 10.97 19.56 -1.14
CA SER A 26 11.37 19.14 -2.48
C SER A 26 10.63 19.93 -3.57
N GLU A 27 11.33 20.26 -4.66
CA GLU A 27 10.75 21.03 -5.77
C GLU A 27 9.56 20.30 -6.41
N SER A 28 9.61 18.96 -6.44
CA SER A 28 8.49 18.12 -6.88
C SER A 28 7.23 18.30 -6.02
N THR A 29 7.39 18.39 -4.69
CA THR A 29 6.27 18.60 -3.76
C THR A 29 5.72 20.02 -3.92
N LYS A 30 6.60 21.03 -4.01
CA LYS A 30 6.22 22.42 -4.23
C LYS A 30 5.42 22.60 -5.52
N LYS A 31 5.91 22.03 -6.62
CA LYS A 31 5.23 22.03 -7.93
C LYS A 31 3.84 21.40 -7.84
N THR A 32 3.72 20.29 -7.11
CA THR A 32 2.43 19.61 -6.89
C THR A 32 1.42 20.52 -6.18
N PHE A 33 1.82 21.18 -5.09
CA PHE A 33 0.94 22.15 -4.42
C PHE A 33 0.53 23.29 -5.36
N PHE A 34 1.49 23.85 -6.10
CA PHE A 34 1.25 24.99 -6.99
C PHE A 34 0.26 24.65 -8.10
N ILE A 35 0.41 23.50 -8.75
CA ILE A 35 -0.49 23.06 -9.83
C ILE A 35 -1.93 23.01 -9.32
N TYR A 36 -2.18 22.36 -8.19
CA TYR A 36 -3.55 22.15 -7.72
C TYR A 36 -4.16 23.38 -7.04
N ILE A 37 -3.37 24.18 -6.32
CA ILE A 37 -3.85 25.45 -5.77
C ILE A 37 -4.18 26.42 -6.90
N LYS A 38 -3.30 26.54 -7.91
CA LYS A 38 -3.57 27.38 -9.09
C LYS A 38 -4.87 26.96 -9.78
N ARG A 39 -5.07 25.66 -10.00
CA ARG A 39 -6.28 25.16 -10.64
C ARG A 39 -7.54 25.40 -9.81
N PHE A 40 -7.44 25.30 -8.48
CA PHE A 40 -8.56 25.66 -7.59
C PHE A 40 -8.88 27.16 -7.63
N CYS A 41 -7.83 28.00 -7.67
CA CYS A 41 -7.96 29.44 -7.83
C CYS A 41 -8.61 29.80 -9.17
N GLU A 42 -8.21 29.15 -10.26
CA GLU A 42 -8.79 29.31 -11.59
C GLU A 42 -10.25 28.84 -11.63
N PHE A 43 -10.58 27.74 -10.96
CA PHE A 43 -11.96 27.23 -10.83
C PHE A 43 -12.89 28.23 -10.12
N LEU A 44 -12.41 28.94 -9.10
CA LEU A 44 -13.19 29.92 -8.33
C LEU A 44 -13.06 31.37 -8.81
N GLY A 45 -12.12 31.65 -9.72
CA GLY A 45 -11.79 33.03 -10.12
C GLY A 45 -11.19 33.88 -9.00
N MET A 46 -10.51 33.26 -8.03
CA MET A 46 -9.96 33.93 -6.84
C MET A 46 -8.49 33.60 -6.65
N THR A 47 -7.72 34.53 -6.09
CA THR A 47 -6.34 34.29 -5.66
C THR A 47 -6.27 33.58 -4.29
N PRO A 48 -5.13 32.95 -3.94
CA PRO A 48 -4.96 32.35 -2.62
C PRO A 48 -5.23 33.32 -1.46
N ASP A 49 -4.76 34.57 -1.54
CA ASP A 49 -4.98 35.54 -0.47
C ASP A 49 -6.45 35.97 -0.36
N GLU A 50 -7.15 36.09 -1.48
CA GLU A 50 -8.60 36.34 -1.50
C GLU A 50 -9.39 35.17 -0.89
N LEU A 51 -9.04 33.92 -1.23
CA LEU A 51 -9.67 32.73 -0.65
C LEU A 51 -9.54 32.68 0.88
N ILE A 52 -8.34 32.99 1.39
CA ILE A 52 -8.08 33.02 2.83
C ILE A 52 -8.81 34.20 3.50
N LYS A 53 -8.85 35.37 2.84
CA LYS A 53 -9.56 36.54 3.34
C LYS A 53 -11.07 36.31 3.42
N GLU A 54 -11.66 35.73 2.37
CA GLU A 54 -13.08 35.37 2.33
C GLU A 54 -13.40 34.37 3.45
N ARG A 55 -12.60 33.29 3.57
CA ARG A 55 -12.79 32.30 4.64
C ARG A 55 -12.68 32.89 6.03
N MET A 56 -11.76 33.82 6.26
CA MET A 56 -11.61 34.50 7.55
C MET A 56 -12.88 35.29 7.92
N SER A 57 -13.55 35.88 6.93
CA SER A 57 -14.84 36.56 7.12
C SER A 57 -15.94 35.54 7.43
N ASP A 58 -16.05 34.50 6.60
CA ASP A 58 -17.05 33.43 6.74
C ASP A 58 -16.97 32.74 8.11
N TRP A 59 -15.77 32.58 8.65
CA TRP A 59 -15.52 31.93 9.93
C TRP A 59 -16.17 32.64 11.13
N LYS A 60 -16.43 33.95 11.01
CA LYS A 60 -17.06 34.78 12.04
C LYS A 60 -18.59 34.81 11.94
N SER A 61 -19.17 34.25 10.88
CA SER A 61 -20.62 34.22 10.68
C SER A 61 -21.29 33.30 11.71
N ASP A 62 -22.49 33.64 12.15
CA ASP A 62 -23.32 32.75 12.98
C ASP A 62 -24.01 31.65 12.16
N ASP A 63 -24.13 31.86 10.84
CA ASP A 63 -24.71 30.87 9.93
C ASP A 63 -23.69 29.77 9.59
N ILE A 64 -24.07 28.52 9.86
CA ILE A 64 -23.25 27.34 9.61
C ILE A 64 -22.95 27.13 8.13
N PHE A 65 -23.87 27.46 7.22
CA PHE A 65 -23.67 27.30 5.78
C PHE A 65 -22.64 28.29 5.27
N THR A 66 -22.74 29.55 5.68
CA THR A 66 -21.72 30.56 5.43
C THR A 66 -20.36 30.11 5.98
N ARG A 67 -20.31 29.64 7.23
CA ARG A 67 -19.06 29.13 7.82
C ARG A 67 -18.46 27.95 7.06
N ARG A 68 -19.27 27.11 6.41
CA ARG A 68 -18.85 25.87 5.71
C ARG A 68 -18.75 26.01 4.19
N ARG A 69 -18.99 27.21 3.63
CA ARG A 69 -19.01 27.46 2.19
C ARG A 69 -17.73 27.05 1.45
N HIS A 70 -16.57 27.18 2.08
CA HIS A 70 -15.30 26.77 1.46
C HIS A 70 -15.12 25.25 1.39
N GLU A 71 -15.72 24.49 2.30
CA GLU A 71 -15.80 23.03 2.21
C GLU A 71 -16.65 22.62 1.00
N GLU A 72 -17.77 23.29 0.77
CA GLU A 72 -18.65 23.06 -0.38
C GLU A 72 -17.93 23.37 -1.70
N LYS A 73 -17.27 24.53 -1.80
CA LYS A 73 -16.41 24.88 -2.95
C LYS A 73 -15.34 23.82 -3.23
N LEU A 74 -14.75 23.23 -2.18
CA LEU A 74 -13.75 22.17 -2.34
C LEU A 74 -14.36 20.84 -2.81
N MET A 75 -15.58 20.51 -2.37
CA MET A 75 -16.31 19.35 -2.86
C MET A 75 -16.70 19.50 -4.34
N GLU A 76 -17.17 20.68 -4.73
CA GLU A 76 -17.46 21.02 -6.13
C GLU A 76 -16.22 20.90 -7.01
N PHE A 77 -15.09 21.44 -6.55
CA PHE A 77 -13.81 21.29 -7.24
C PHE A 77 -13.40 19.83 -7.42
N ALA A 78 -13.59 18.99 -6.40
CA ALA A 78 -13.30 17.57 -6.50
C ALA A 78 -14.20 16.87 -7.54
N GLN A 79 -15.46 17.26 -7.66
CA GLN A 79 -16.35 16.75 -8.71
C GLN A 79 -15.98 17.27 -10.09
N TYR A 80 -15.59 18.54 -10.19
CA TYR A 80 -15.05 19.13 -11.43
C TYR A 80 -13.86 18.33 -11.95
N LEU A 81 -12.87 18.03 -11.10
CA LEU A 81 -11.72 17.21 -11.49
C LEU A 81 -12.11 15.80 -11.92
N ARG A 82 -13.09 15.17 -11.25
CA ARG A 82 -13.59 13.84 -11.68
C ARG A 82 -14.23 13.89 -13.05
N LYS A 83 -15.03 14.93 -13.34
CA LYS A 83 -15.66 15.13 -14.66
C LYS A 83 -14.63 15.37 -15.76
N GLU A 84 -13.49 15.99 -15.43
CA GLU A 84 -12.34 16.12 -16.34
C GLU A 84 -11.52 14.82 -16.52
N GLY A 85 -11.90 13.72 -15.86
CA GLY A 85 -11.25 12.42 -16.01
C GLY A 85 -10.05 12.17 -15.09
N TYR A 86 -9.84 13.00 -14.06
CA TYR A 86 -8.77 12.75 -13.09
C TYR A 86 -9.02 11.50 -12.25
N THR A 87 -7.96 10.71 -12.04
CA THR A 87 -8.03 9.54 -11.15
C THR A 87 -8.35 9.97 -9.72
N SER A 88 -9.01 9.11 -8.97
CA SER A 88 -9.38 9.41 -7.59
C SER A 88 -8.16 9.66 -6.66
N ASN A 89 -6.98 9.11 -6.97
CA ASN A 89 -5.73 9.44 -6.26
C ASN A 89 -5.24 10.86 -6.61
N THR A 90 -5.37 11.25 -7.88
CA THR A 90 -5.05 12.61 -8.31
C THR A 90 -5.99 13.64 -7.68
N VAL A 91 -7.30 13.35 -7.65
CA VAL A 91 -8.29 14.19 -6.95
C VAL A 91 -7.98 14.30 -5.47
N SER A 92 -7.65 13.19 -4.79
CA SER A 92 -7.24 13.21 -3.38
C SER A 92 -6.00 14.06 -3.15
N THR A 93 -5.05 14.04 -4.09
CA THR A 93 -3.83 14.87 -4.02
C THR A 93 -4.17 16.35 -4.16
N ALA A 94 -5.04 16.70 -5.11
CA ALA A 94 -5.49 18.08 -5.34
C ALA A 94 -6.23 18.65 -4.12
N VAL A 95 -7.13 17.86 -3.55
CA VAL A 95 -7.86 18.19 -2.32
C VAL A 95 -6.90 18.39 -1.15
N GLY A 96 -5.93 17.48 -0.99
CA GLY A 96 -4.90 17.59 0.04
C GLY A 96 -4.08 18.88 -0.08
N ALA A 97 -3.77 19.30 -1.31
CA ALA A 97 -3.06 20.55 -1.58
C ALA A 97 -3.88 21.78 -1.11
N VAL A 98 -5.15 21.85 -1.50
CA VAL A 98 -6.04 22.94 -1.09
C VAL A 98 -6.24 22.94 0.44
N ARG A 99 -6.50 21.79 1.06
CA ARG A 99 -6.62 21.69 2.53
C ARG A 99 -5.36 22.18 3.25
N SER A 100 -4.19 21.93 2.68
CA SER A 100 -2.93 22.42 3.24
C SER A 100 -2.85 23.95 3.24
N LEU A 101 -3.32 24.61 2.18
CA LEU A 101 -3.40 26.07 2.11
C LEU A 101 -4.22 26.64 3.28
N TYR A 102 -5.44 26.15 3.47
CA TYR A 102 -6.33 26.61 4.55
C TYR A 102 -5.78 26.30 5.95
N ARG A 103 -5.32 25.07 6.17
CA ARG A 103 -4.78 24.64 7.46
C ARG A 103 -3.56 25.43 7.90
N THR A 104 -2.63 25.71 6.98
CA THR A 104 -1.41 26.47 7.28
C THR A 104 -1.67 27.96 7.49
N ASN A 105 -2.83 28.44 7.05
CA ASN A 105 -3.32 29.79 7.30
C ASN A 105 -4.33 29.85 8.46
N TYR A 106 -4.28 28.88 9.38
CA TYR A 106 -5.07 28.83 10.62
C TYR A 106 -6.60 28.75 10.44
N LEU A 107 -7.06 28.34 9.26
CA LEU A 107 -8.48 28.21 8.93
C LEU A 107 -8.79 26.78 8.47
N PRO A 108 -8.57 25.75 9.32
CA PRO A 108 -8.75 24.37 8.91
C PRO A 108 -10.19 24.10 8.47
N MET A 109 -10.32 23.26 7.45
CA MET A 109 -11.61 22.76 6.97
C MET A 109 -12.05 21.54 7.79
N THR A 110 -13.33 21.49 8.13
CA THR A 110 -13.96 20.39 8.88
C THR A 110 -14.57 19.38 7.89
N GLU A 111 -14.37 18.07 8.10
CA GLU A 111 -15.20 17.01 7.52
C GLU A 111 -15.33 16.91 5.97
N VAL A 112 -14.35 17.38 5.19
CA VAL A 112 -14.38 17.13 3.73
C VAL A 112 -13.98 15.67 3.44
N ASN A 113 -14.97 14.80 3.37
CA ASN A 113 -14.82 13.38 3.02
C ASN A 113 -14.93 13.19 1.50
N ILE A 114 -13.77 13.06 0.86
CA ILE A 114 -13.68 12.77 -0.56
C ILE A 114 -13.22 11.32 -0.70
N PRO A 115 -14.04 10.42 -1.26
CA PRO A 115 -13.65 9.03 -1.45
C PRO A 115 -12.31 8.97 -2.17
N SER A 116 -11.31 8.41 -1.51
CA SER A 116 -9.99 8.21 -2.09
C SER A 116 -10.06 7.08 -3.11
N GLY A 117 -9.29 7.23 -4.19
CA GLY A 117 -9.08 6.15 -5.13
C GLY A 117 -8.31 5.04 -4.49
N ARG A 118 -8.78 3.79 -4.63
CA ARG A 118 -7.90 2.65 -4.37
C ARG A 118 -6.89 2.58 -5.53
N PRO A 119 -5.57 2.73 -5.28
CA PRO A 119 -4.60 2.55 -6.35
C PRO A 119 -4.71 1.13 -6.87
N VAL A 120 -5.01 0.97 -8.15
CA VAL A 120 -4.97 -0.34 -8.81
C VAL A 120 -3.52 -0.72 -8.97
N ARG A 121 -3.00 -1.52 -8.05
CA ARG A 121 -1.64 -2.07 -8.16
C ARG A 121 -1.67 -3.19 -9.19
N VAL A 122 -0.99 -2.99 -10.32
CA VAL A 122 -0.75 -4.03 -11.30
C VAL A 122 0.43 -4.87 -10.81
N TYR A 123 0.15 -6.12 -10.43
CA TYR A 123 1.16 -7.08 -9.99
C TYR A 123 1.51 -8.00 -11.15
N LYS A 124 2.80 -8.32 -11.34
CA LYS A 124 3.20 -9.42 -12.23
C LYS A 124 2.69 -10.72 -11.62
N VAL A 125 1.87 -11.44 -12.37
CA VAL A 125 1.61 -12.86 -12.10
C VAL A 125 2.67 -13.61 -12.91
N PRO A 126 3.66 -14.24 -12.26
CA PRO A 126 4.72 -14.94 -12.97
C PRO A 126 4.14 -16.18 -13.67
N SER A 127 4.70 -16.57 -14.83
CA SER A 127 4.48 -17.90 -15.40
C SER A 127 5.20 -18.98 -14.59
N LYS A 128 5.06 -20.25 -14.99
CA LYS A 128 5.80 -21.35 -14.36
C LYS A 128 7.30 -21.20 -14.59
N GLU A 129 7.70 -20.79 -15.79
CA GLU A 129 9.09 -20.56 -16.20
C GLU A 129 9.68 -19.36 -15.44
N ASP A 130 8.93 -18.26 -15.35
CA ASP A 130 9.29 -17.09 -14.53
C ASP A 130 9.58 -17.50 -13.07
N LEU A 131 8.72 -18.34 -12.49
CA LEU A 131 8.90 -18.80 -11.11
C LEU A 131 10.11 -19.71 -10.96
N ALA A 132 10.31 -20.68 -11.86
CA ALA A 132 11.47 -21.54 -11.83
C ALA A 132 12.77 -20.73 -11.91
N GLN A 133 12.81 -19.73 -12.79
CA GLN A 133 13.95 -18.83 -12.95
C GLN A 133 14.23 -18.03 -11.66
N VAL A 134 13.22 -17.32 -11.13
CA VAL A 134 13.43 -16.43 -9.98
C VAL A 134 13.74 -17.20 -8.69
N ILE A 135 13.17 -18.40 -8.52
CA ILE A 135 13.48 -19.30 -7.41
C ILE A 135 14.91 -19.82 -7.55
N GLY A 136 15.37 -20.13 -8.76
CA GLY A 136 16.75 -20.55 -9.03
C GLY A 136 17.79 -19.45 -8.77
N MET A 137 17.42 -18.17 -8.91
CA MET A 137 18.29 -17.03 -8.61
C MET A 137 18.43 -16.73 -7.11
N ALA A 138 17.56 -17.30 -6.26
CA ALA A 138 17.60 -17.02 -4.83
C ALA A 138 18.80 -17.71 -4.15
N HIS A 139 19.87 -16.95 -3.92
CA HIS A 139 21.08 -17.44 -3.26
C HIS A 139 20.88 -17.80 -1.77
N ILE A 140 19.90 -17.20 -1.11
CA ILE A 140 19.59 -17.48 0.29
C ILE A 140 18.61 -18.66 0.34
N PRO A 141 18.98 -19.82 0.94
CA PRO A 141 18.14 -21.02 0.95
C PRO A 141 16.73 -20.78 1.47
N TRP A 142 16.61 -19.94 2.50
CA TRP A 142 15.32 -19.59 3.07
C TRP A 142 14.42 -18.76 2.16
N HIS A 143 14.98 -17.92 1.29
CA HIS A 143 14.18 -17.17 0.32
C HIS A 143 13.65 -18.11 -0.77
N ARG A 144 14.49 -19.04 -1.21
CA ARG A 144 14.09 -20.13 -2.12
C ARG A 144 12.97 -20.97 -1.50
N ALA A 145 13.14 -21.40 -0.25
CA ALA A 145 12.13 -22.16 0.48
C ALA A 145 10.83 -21.36 0.63
N PHE A 146 10.91 -20.10 1.06
CA PHE A 146 9.73 -19.24 1.21
C PHE A 146 8.93 -19.14 -0.10
N MET A 147 9.61 -18.88 -1.22
CA MET A 147 8.94 -18.75 -2.51
C MET A 147 8.32 -20.07 -2.97
N THR A 148 9.02 -21.19 -2.77
CA THR A 148 8.53 -22.52 -3.17
C THR A 148 7.31 -22.94 -2.35
N LEU A 149 7.34 -22.76 -1.03
CA LEU A 149 6.21 -23.10 -0.17
C LEU A 149 5.00 -22.20 -0.44
N THR A 150 5.24 -20.90 -0.62
CA THR A 150 4.14 -19.94 -0.82
C THR A 150 3.46 -20.11 -2.18
N LYS A 151 4.19 -20.55 -3.23
CA LYS A 151 3.56 -20.87 -4.53
C LYS A 151 2.62 -22.06 -4.45
N ASP A 152 2.83 -22.99 -3.51
CA ASP A 152 2.08 -24.23 -3.40
C ASP A 152 0.83 -24.12 -2.55
N CYS A 153 0.80 -23.24 -1.54
CA CYS A 153 -0.33 -23.16 -0.60
C CYS A 153 -1.16 -21.87 -0.67
N GLY A 154 -0.66 -20.83 -1.35
CA GLY A 154 -1.39 -19.57 -1.55
C GLY A 154 -1.79 -18.82 -0.28
N ILE A 155 -1.13 -19.07 0.85
CA ILE A 155 -1.39 -18.37 2.11
C ILE A 155 -0.78 -16.95 2.09
N SER A 156 -1.12 -16.11 3.08
CA SER A 156 -0.55 -14.77 3.15
C SER A 156 0.88 -14.78 3.71
N LEU A 157 1.66 -13.72 3.44
CA LEU A 157 3.00 -13.54 4.02
C LEU A 157 2.98 -13.68 5.54
N GLN A 158 2.00 -13.06 6.20
CA GLN A 158 1.89 -13.10 7.66
C GLN A 158 1.59 -14.52 8.15
N ASP A 159 0.61 -15.19 7.55
CA ASP A 159 0.25 -16.58 7.90
C ASP A 159 1.46 -17.52 7.72
N MET A 160 2.26 -17.34 6.64
CA MET A 160 3.47 -18.12 6.38
C MET A 160 4.59 -17.87 7.41
N LEU A 161 4.78 -16.62 7.83
CA LEU A 161 5.81 -16.27 8.82
C LEU A 161 5.44 -16.71 10.24
N THR A 162 4.15 -16.90 10.53
CA THR A 162 3.67 -17.41 11.82
C THR A 162 3.62 -18.94 11.89
N LEU A 163 3.60 -19.62 10.74
CA LEU A 163 3.48 -21.07 10.65
C LEU A 163 4.63 -21.78 11.37
N LYS A 164 4.29 -22.82 12.12
CA LYS A 164 5.19 -23.65 12.91
C LYS A 164 5.14 -25.09 12.45
N LEU A 165 6.21 -25.84 12.72
CA LEU A 165 6.25 -27.28 12.46
C LEU A 165 5.23 -28.08 13.29
N GLU A 166 4.89 -27.57 14.46
CA GLU A 166 3.92 -28.20 15.35
C GLU A 166 2.47 -27.83 15.00
N ASP A 167 2.26 -26.89 14.07
CA ASP A 167 0.92 -26.59 13.54
C ASP A 167 0.46 -27.76 12.66
N GLY A 168 -0.85 -28.00 12.60
CA GLY A 168 -1.41 -29.16 11.92
C GLY A 168 -2.92 -29.21 12.00
N SER A 169 -3.49 -30.32 11.56
CA SER A 169 -4.92 -30.61 11.69
C SER A 169 -5.16 -31.83 12.55
N PRO A 170 -6.36 -31.99 13.14
CA PRO A 170 -6.71 -33.20 13.89
C PRO A 170 -6.61 -34.50 13.07
N ILE A 171 -6.74 -34.41 11.74
CA ILE A 171 -6.77 -35.56 10.84
C ILE A 171 -5.35 -35.95 10.39
N TYR A 172 -4.55 -34.96 9.98
CA TYR A 172 -3.25 -35.19 9.35
C TYR A 172 -2.07 -35.02 10.32
N GLY A 173 -2.31 -34.54 11.54
CA GLY A 173 -1.27 -34.26 12.51
C GLY A 173 -0.45 -33.02 12.16
N SER A 174 0.65 -32.81 12.88
CA SER A 174 1.51 -31.64 12.69
C SER A 174 2.33 -31.73 11.40
N VAL A 175 2.72 -30.58 10.84
CA VAL A 175 3.61 -30.50 9.67
C VAL A 175 4.86 -31.37 9.87
N LYS A 176 5.43 -31.35 11.07
CA LYS A 176 6.57 -32.17 11.45
C LYS A 176 6.30 -33.68 11.33
N GLN A 177 5.14 -34.14 11.80
CA GLN A 177 4.75 -35.54 11.71
C GLN A 177 4.54 -35.96 10.27
N GLN A 178 3.88 -35.11 9.48
CA GLN A 178 3.65 -35.35 8.06
C GLN A 178 4.97 -35.46 7.27
N ILE A 179 5.95 -34.57 7.53
CA ILE A 179 7.29 -34.66 6.93
C ILE A 179 7.96 -35.97 7.33
N LYS A 180 7.97 -36.32 8.63
CA LYS A 180 8.59 -37.56 9.14
C LYS A 180 7.98 -38.82 8.52
N ASN A 181 6.68 -38.80 8.24
CA ASN A 181 5.95 -39.92 7.65
C ASN A 181 6.08 -39.98 6.12
N GLY A 182 6.78 -39.04 5.49
CA GLY A 182 6.89 -38.98 4.03
C GLY A 182 5.58 -38.60 3.34
N GLN A 183 4.68 -37.89 4.03
CA GLN A 183 3.37 -37.57 3.49
C GLN A 183 3.46 -36.43 2.45
N VAL A 184 3.02 -36.74 1.23
CA VAL A 184 2.87 -35.78 0.12
C VAL A 184 1.45 -35.87 -0.44
N PRO A 185 0.71 -34.77 -0.54
CA PRO A 185 1.06 -33.41 -0.12
C PRO A 185 1.01 -33.22 1.42
N ILE A 186 1.74 -32.23 1.93
CA ILE A 186 1.65 -31.83 3.35
C ILE A 186 0.40 -30.97 3.51
N HIS A 187 -0.52 -31.38 4.38
CA HIS A 187 -1.73 -30.64 4.72
C HIS A 187 -1.43 -29.52 5.73
N LEU A 188 -1.96 -28.32 5.46
CA LEU A 188 -1.91 -27.17 6.35
C LEU A 188 -3.32 -26.71 6.71
N GLN A 189 -3.60 -26.58 8.01
CA GLN A 189 -4.80 -25.92 8.50
C GLN A 189 -4.43 -24.52 9.00
N ILE A 190 -4.99 -23.47 8.38
CA ILE A 190 -4.65 -22.09 8.67
C ILE A 190 -5.80 -21.39 9.36
N VAL A 191 -5.54 -20.82 10.53
CA VAL A 191 -6.49 -19.99 11.28
C VAL A 191 -6.13 -18.53 11.08
N ARG A 192 -7.00 -17.74 10.43
CA ARG A 192 -6.74 -16.31 10.21
C ARG A 192 -7.03 -15.51 11.46
N GLU A 193 -6.00 -14.92 12.06
CA GLU A 193 -6.13 -14.14 13.31
C GLU A 193 -7.24 -13.06 13.26
N LYS A 194 -7.32 -12.30 12.16
CA LYS A 194 -8.25 -11.16 12.05
C LYS A 194 -9.72 -11.55 11.92
N THR A 195 -10.01 -12.68 11.29
CA THR A 195 -11.38 -13.09 10.95
C THR A 195 -11.81 -14.35 11.67
N GLN A 196 -10.90 -15.00 12.39
CA GLN A 196 -11.08 -16.31 13.03
C GLN A 196 -11.63 -17.38 12.07
N PHE A 197 -11.31 -17.22 10.77
CA PHE A 197 -11.73 -18.15 9.73
C PHE A 197 -10.65 -19.20 9.55
N THR A 198 -11.03 -20.47 9.66
CA THR A 198 -10.16 -21.62 9.44
C THR A 198 -10.35 -22.14 8.03
N TYR A 199 -9.26 -22.42 7.33
CA TYR A 199 -9.28 -23.06 6.02
C TYR A 199 -8.09 -23.98 5.84
N ASP A 200 -8.28 -24.98 5.01
CA ASP A 200 -7.26 -25.97 4.69
C ASP A 200 -6.59 -25.65 3.35
N THR A 201 -5.31 -25.95 3.26
CA THR A 201 -4.49 -25.84 2.05
C THR A 201 -3.39 -26.91 2.12
N PHE A 202 -2.50 -26.95 1.12
CA PHE A 202 -1.49 -27.99 1.04
C PHE A 202 -0.17 -27.47 0.47
N LEU A 203 0.92 -28.20 0.74
CA LEU A 203 2.23 -28.02 0.14
C LEU A 203 2.53 -29.23 -0.75
N GLY A 204 2.99 -28.97 -1.98
CA GLY A 204 3.28 -29.98 -2.97
C GLY A 204 4.61 -30.69 -2.75
N GLU A 205 4.99 -31.51 -3.73
CA GLU A 205 6.21 -32.32 -3.71
C GLU A 205 7.49 -31.45 -3.59
N ASP A 206 7.64 -30.41 -4.40
CA ASP A 206 8.79 -29.47 -4.30
C ASP A 206 8.94 -28.89 -2.89
N SER A 207 7.81 -28.55 -2.26
CA SER A 207 7.81 -27.99 -0.91
C SER A 207 8.16 -29.04 0.13
N PHE A 208 7.69 -30.28 -0.04
CA PHE A 208 8.06 -31.40 0.82
C PHE A 208 9.58 -31.65 0.73
N GLU A 209 10.16 -31.69 -0.47
CA GLU A 209 11.60 -31.91 -0.66
C GLU A 209 12.43 -30.84 0.05
N ILE A 210 12.07 -29.56 -0.11
CA ILE A 210 12.73 -28.46 0.58
C ILE A 210 12.59 -28.60 2.10
N LEU A 211 11.40 -28.91 2.59
CA LEU A 211 11.18 -29.06 4.03
C LEU A 211 11.92 -30.26 4.62
N ASN A 212 12.16 -31.30 3.83
CA ASN A 212 12.91 -32.48 4.26
C ASN A 212 14.43 -32.22 4.28
N ASP A 213 14.93 -31.33 3.42
CA ASP A 213 16.36 -30.99 3.32
C ASP A 213 16.78 -29.83 4.26
N VAL A 214 15.84 -28.97 4.65
CA VAL A 214 16.14 -27.76 5.43
C VAL A 214 16.25 -28.03 6.94
N VAL A 215 17.35 -27.57 7.55
CA VAL A 215 17.49 -27.51 9.01
C VAL A 215 16.65 -26.37 9.56
N PHE A 216 15.55 -26.69 10.24
CA PHE A 216 14.64 -25.69 10.79
C PHE A 216 15.25 -24.86 11.93
N PRO A 217 14.88 -23.57 12.06
CA PRO A 217 15.35 -22.73 13.14
C PRO A 217 14.83 -23.28 14.48
N ARG A 218 15.67 -23.22 15.53
CA ARG A 218 15.26 -23.59 16.91
C ARG A 218 14.15 -22.71 17.49
N ILE A 219 13.75 -21.66 16.79
CA ILE A 219 12.82 -20.60 17.20
C ILE A 219 11.35 -21.07 17.06
N GLY A 220 11.11 -22.30 16.61
CA GLY A 220 9.77 -22.91 16.56
C GLY A 220 8.87 -22.38 15.45
N ARG A 221 9.37 -21.52 14.56
CA ARG A 221 8.71 -21.06 13.32
C ARG A 221 9.36 -21.71 12.11
N LEU A 222 8.63 -21.78 11.02
CA LEU A 222 9.13 -22.35 9.77
C LEU A 222 10.24 -21.50 9.15
N PHE A 223 10.12 -20.17 9.22
CA PHE A 223 11.09 -19.22 8.70
C PHE A 223 11.66 -18.33 9.81
N PRO A 224 12.98 -18.06 9.82
CA PRO A 224 13.62 -17.21 10.83
C PRO A 224 13.57 -15.71 10.52
N TYR A 225 12.66 -15.24 9.66
CA TYR A 225 12.64 -13.85 9.17
C TYR A 225 11.38 -13.08 9.57
N THR A 226 11.49 -11.75 9.46
CA THR A 226 10.36 -10.82 9.44
C THR A 226 9.91 -10.56 8.00
N ASP A 227 8.89 -9.71 7.83
CA ASP A 227 8.27 -9.41 6.54
C ASP A 227 9.17 -8.60 5.59
N SER A 228 9.94 -7.63 6.10
CA SER A 228 10.76 -6.75 5.27
C SER A 228 11.87 -7.49 4.50
N PRO A 229 12.71 -8.35 5.10
CA PRO A 229 13.78 -9.05 4.37
C PRO A 229 13.28 -9.87 3.18
N ILE A 230 12.15 -10.58 3.35
CA ILE A 230 11.53 -11.36 2.27
C ILE A 230 11.03 -10.44 1.15
N GLN A 231 10.34 -9.36 1.51
CA GLN A 231 9.82 -8.41 0.52
C GLN A 231 10.95 -7.72 -0.26
N ASP A 232 12.01 -7.30 0.42
CA ASP A 232 13.16 -6.65 -0.19
C ASP A 232 13.91 -7.61 -1.11
N SER A 233 14.11 -8.86 -0.69
CA SER A 233 14.77 -9.87 -1.54
C SER A 233 13.95 -10.20 -2.77
N MET A 234 12.63 -10.43 -2.63
CA MET A 234 11.78 -10.70 -3.80
C MET A 234 11.76 -9.50 -4.74
N LYS A 235 11.71 -8.28 -4.20
CA LYS A 235 11.79 -7.07 -5.02
C LYS A 235 13.12 -6.99 -5.79
N ALA A 236 14.24 -7.29 -5.14
CA ALA A 236 15.55 -7.31 -5.79
C ALA A 236 15.61 -8.33 -6.94
N LEU A 237 15.21 -9.58 -6.68
CA LEU A 237 15.16 -10.64 -7.70
C LEU A 237 14.23 -10.28 -8.88
N GLY A 238 13.07 -9.70 -8.58
CA GLY A 238 12.16 -9.22 -9.63
C GLY A 238 12.75 -8.09 -10.47
N ASN A 239 13.49 -7.16 -9.85
CA ASN A 239 14.14 -6.07 -10.57
C ASN A 239 15.24 -6.58 -11.52
N GLU A 240 15.99 -7.61 -11.12
CA GLU A 240 16.99 -8.25 -11.98
C GLU A 240 16.37 -8.86 -13.24
N LEU A 241 15.13 -9.34 -13.16
CA LEU A 241 14.33 -9.85 -14.28
C LEU A 241 13.55 -8.76 -15.03
N GLY A 242 13.75 -7.48 -14.70
CA GLY A 242 13.04 -6.36 -15.30
C GLY A 242 11.55 -6.27 -14.94
N TRP A 243 11.12 -6.97 -13.87
CA TRP A 243 9.73 -6.96 -13.44
C TRP A 243 9.38 -5.70 -12.66
N LYS A 244 8.24 -5.07 -12.99
CA LYS A 244 7.76 -3.87 -12.28
C LYS A 244 7.39 -4.11 -10.82
N SER A 245 6.98 -5.34 -10.49
CA SER A 245 6.58 -5.71 -9.13
C SER A 245 6.64 -7.22 -8.96
N PHE A 246 7.46 -7.67 -8.02
CA PHE A 246 7.48 -9.05 -7.53
C PHE A 246 7.50 -9.03 -6.01
N THR A 247 6.51 -9.68 -5.42
CA THR A 247 6.20 -9.64 -3.98
C THR A 247 5.57 -10.97 -3.57
N PRO A 248 5.48 -11.29 -2.27
CA PRO A 248 4.77 -12.49 -1.81
C PRO A 248 3.34 -12.62 -2.35
N TYR A 249 2.67 -11.50 -2.60
CA TYR A 249 1.33 -11.49 -3.21
C TYR A 249 1.30 -12.01 -4.66
N SER A 250 2.42 -11.93 -5.37
CA SER A 250 2.59 -12.44 -6.74
C SER A 250 2.52 -13.97 -6.76
N LEU A 251 3.15 -14.62 -5.78
CA LEU A 251 3.09 -16.08 -5.57
C LEU A 251 1.67 -16.54 -5.23
N ARG A 252 1.01 -15.81 -4.35
CA ARG A 252 -0.39 -16.08 -4.00
C ARG A 252 -1.33 -15.94 -5.18
N LYS A 253 -1.10 -14.96 -6.06
CA LYS A 253 -1.85 -14.82 -7.31
C LYS A 253 -1.55 -15.97 -8.26
N PHE A 254 -0.28 -16.36 -8.41
CA PHE A 254 0.09 -17.53 -9.21
C PHE A 254 -0.67 -18.76 -8.75
N PHE A 255 -0.62 -19.12 -7.46
CA PHE A 255 -1.35 -20.27 -6.91
C PHE A 255 -2.84 -20.27 -7.30
N ARG A 256 -3.51 -19.12 -7.13
CA ARG A 256 -4.93 -18.97 -7.48
C ARG A 256 -5.23 -19.16 -8.96
N THR A 257 -4.27 -18.89 -9.85
CA THR A 257 -4.45 -19.12 -11.29
C THR A 257 -4.21 -20.57 -11.70
N GLN A 258 -3.60 -21.38 -10.84
CA GLN A 258 -3.36 -22.80 -11.10
C GLN A 258 -4.52 -23.70 -10.65
N LEU A 259 -5.41 -23.16 -9.81
CA LEU A 259 -6.63 -23.86 -9.39
C LEU A 259 -7.77 -23.54 -10.39
N PRO A 260 -8.52 -24.55 -10.85
CA PRO A 260 -9.66 -24.38 -11.76
C PRO A 260 -10.84 -23.65 -11.10
#